data_AF-A0A936WWZ7-F1
#
_entry.id   AF-A0A936WWZ7-F1
#
_cell.length_a   1.000
_cell.length_b   1.000
_cell.length_c   1.000
_cell.angle_alpha   90.00
_cell.angle_beta   90.00
_cell.angle_gamma   90.00
#
_symmetry.space_group_name_H-M   'P 1'
#
loop_
_entity.id
_entity.type
_entity.pdbx_description
1 polymer ?
#
loop_
_entity_poly.entity_id
_entity_poly.type
_entity_poly.pdbx_seq_one_letter_code
_entity_poly.pdbx_strand_id
1 'polypeptide(L)'
;MNKNKIHWLLVIGGLLSLTMFNFAAIGQARFYAAVSEGPLVAGQTFQVQYIVEDPKEPPQFRLPSFSSFTVHDSFDSKSTVIQSGTGLLQVYSKIVVLSVNKPGRYTIPGAKAFIDGKWQQFSSTKVQIVKDWLPA
;
A
#
# COMPACT_ATOMS: atom_id res chain seq x y z
N MET A 1 58.10 -31.54 33.73
CA MET A 1 57.15 -30.41 33.78
C MET A 1 57.71 -29.30 32.90
N ASN A 2 57.18 -29.13 31.68
CA ASN A 2 57.80 -28.31 30.62
C ASN A 2 56.80 -27.22 30.17
N LYS A 3 57.14 -25.94 30.40
CA LYS A 3 56.23 -24.78 30.35
C LYS A 3 55.96 -24.22 28.94
N ASN A 4 56.42 -24.87 27.87
CA ASN A 4 56.50 -24.22 26.55
C ASN A 4 55.49 -24.73 25.50
N LYS A 5 54.41 -25.42 25.90
CA LYS A 5 53.42 -26.01 24.97
C LYS A 5 52.03 -25.37 24.99
N ILE A 6 51.88 -24.16 25.53
CA ILE A 6 50.56 -23.50 25.67
C ILE A 6 50.33 -22.38 24.63
N HIS A 7 51.30 -22.06 23.77
CA HIS A 7 51.16 -20.97 22.79
C HIS A 7 50.59 -21.38 21.41
N TRP A 8 50.37 -22.67 21.13
CA TRP A 8 49.93 -23.14 19.79
C TRP A 8 48.43 -23.47 19.67
N LEU A 9 47.61 -23.17 20.68
CA LEU A 9 46.15 -23.48 20.66
C LEU A 9 45.24 -22.25 20.54
N LEU A 10 45.77 -21.06 20.24
CA LEU A 10 44.98 -19.84 20.09
C LEU A 10 44.97 -19.26 18.66
N VAL A 11 45.28 -20.06 17.64
CA VAL A 11 45.23 -19.58 16.23
C VAL A 11 44.18 -20.31 15.39
N ILE A 12 43.59 -21.42 15.88
CA ILE A 12 42.65 -22.22 15.07
C ILE A 12 41.17 -21.99 15.44
N GLY A 13 40.88 -21.28 16.54
CA GLY A 13 39.51 -21.05 17.01
C GLY A 13 38.82 -19.77 16.50
N GLY A 14 39.42 -19.03 15.57
CA GLY A 14 39.01 -17.66 15.23
C GLY A 14 38.41 -17.46 13.83
N LEU A 15 38.15 -18.51 13.06
CA LEU A 15 37.80 -18.37 11.62
C LEU A 15 36.43 -18.95 11.22
N LEU A 16 35.50 -19.11 12.16
CA LEU A 16 34.22 -19.77 11.86
C LEU A 16 32.99 -19.11 12.50
N SER A 17 32.87 -17.78 12.41
CA SER A 17 31.61 -17.13 12.81
C SER A 17 31.35 -15.82 12.05
N LEU A 18 31.53 -15.82 10.73
CA LEU A 18 31.03 -14.75 9.85
C LEU A 18 29.95 -15.29 8.91
N THR A 19 28.99 -16.04 9.44
CA THR A 19 27.76 -16.36 8.71
C THR A 19 26.88 -15.11 8.65
N MET A 20 27.19 -14.25 7.68
CA MET A 20 26.23 -13.67 6.73
C MET A 20 24.79 -13.56 7.26
N PHE A 21 24.55 -12.54 8.10
CA PHE A 21 23.19 -12.01 8.28
C PHE A 21 22.80 -11.27 6.99
N ASN A 22 22.51 -12.02 5.93
CA ASN A 22 21.78 -11.50 4.78
C ASN A 22 20.34 -11.28 5.25
N PHE A 23 20.07 -10.12 5.84
CA PHE A 23 18.71 -9.61 5.93
C PHE A 23 18.23 -9.42 4.49
N ALA A 24 17.50 -10.41 3.97
CA ALA A 24 16.70 -10.22 2.77
C ALA A 24 15.80 -9.01 3.06
N ALA A 25 16.04 -7.91 2.33
CA ALA A 25 15.13 -6.79 2.29
C ALA A 25 13.84 -7.31 1.64
N ILE A 26 12.92 -7.82 2.46
CA ILE A 26 11.57 -8.16 2.03
C ILE A 26 10.97 -6.84 1.54
N GLY A 27 10.68 -6.75 0.24
CA GLY A 27 10.00 -5.60 -0.34
C GLY A 27 8.77 -5.27 0.49
N GLN A 28 8.67 -4.03 0.96
CA GLN A 28 7.53 -3.60 1.74
C GLN A 28 6.34 -3.42 0.81
N ALA A 29 5.23 -4.11 1.12
CA ALA A 29 3.96 -3.90 0.43
C ALA A 29 3.61 -2.41 0.43
N ARG A 30 3.32 -1.85 -0.75
CA ARG A 30 2.97 -0.43 -0.89
C ARG A 30 1.46 -0.29 -0.85
N PHE A 31 0.98 0.73 -0.16
CA PHE A 31 -0.45 0.99 -0.04
C PHE A 31 -0.75 2.48 -0.18
N TYR A 32 -1.75 2.81 -1.00
CA TYR A 32 -2.16 4.20 -1.25
C TYR A 32 -3.60 4.28 -1.77
N ALA A 33 -4.18 5.46 -1.63
CA ALA A 33 -5.50 5.77 -2.18
C ALA A 33 -5.34 6.62 -3.45
N ALA A 34 -5.93 6.17 -4.55
CA ALA A 34 -6.02 6.90 -5.80
C ALA A 34 -7.45 7.36 -6.07
N VAL A 35 -7.61 8.50 -6.74
CA VAL A 35 -8.90 9.07 -7.14
C VAL A 35 -8.85 9.27 -8.66
N SER A 36 -9.98 9.09 -9.36
CA SER A 36 -10.10 9.40 -10.79
C SER A 36 -9.47 10.76 -11.14
N GLU A 37 -8.68 10.82 -12.22
CA GLU A 37 -7.99 12.03 -12.65
C GLU A 37 -8.96 13.07 -13.21
N GLY A 38 -8.68 14.35 -12.94
CA GLY A 38 -9.47 15.50 -13.40
C GLY A 38 -10.31 16.15 -12.30
N PRO A 39 -10.92 17.32 -12.57
CA PRO A 39 -11.88 17.93 -11.68
C PRO A 39 -13.11 17.05 -11.62
N LEU A 40 -13.47 16.70 -10.40
CA LEU A 40 -14.67 15.94 -10.15
C LEU A 40 -15.86 16.90 -10.32
N VAL A 41 -16.81 16.56 -11.18
CA VAL A 41 -17.99 17.40 -11.43
C VAL A 41 -19.11 17.00 -10.47
N ALA A 42 -19.78 18.01 -9.90
CA ALA A 42 -20.91 17.79 -9.02
C ALA A 42 -22.01 16.96 -9.74
N GLY A 43 -22.53 15.95 -9.07
CA GLY A 43 -23.55 15.04 -9.62
C GLY A 43 -22.99 13.91 -10.48
N GLN A 44 -21.70 13.93 -10.85
CA GLN A 44 -21.06 12.80 -11.53
C GLN A 44 -20.48 11.80 -10.53
N THR A 45 -20.44 10.54 -10.96
CA THR A 45 -19.75 9.48 -10.21
C THR A 45 -18.26 9.50 -10.49
N PHE A 46 -17.47 9.23 -9.48
CA PHE A 46 -16.02 9.06 -9.59
C PHE A 46 -15.57 7.87 -8.75
N GLN A 47 -14.37 7.36 -9.04
CA GLN A 47 -13.83 6.19 -8.36
C GLN A 47 -12.75 6.59 -7.36
N VAL A 48 -12.78 5.93 -6.21
CA VAL A 48 -11.69 5.89 -5.25
C VAL A 48 -11.17 4.46 -5.19
N GLN A 49 -9.86 4.31 -5.34
CA GLN A 49 -9.20 3.01 -5.30
C GLN A 49 -8.23 2.96 -4.12
N TYR A 50 -8.41 2.00 -3.22
CA TYR A 50 -7.44 1.68 -2.17
C TYR A 50 -6.60 0.51 -2.65
N ILE A 51 -5.34 0.77 -2.98
CA ILE A 51 -4.45 -0.15 -3.68
C ILE A 51 -3.44 -0.73 -2.71
N VAL A 52 -3.20 -2.03 -2.79
CA VAL A 52 -2.14 -2.77 -2.09
C VAL A 52 -1.31 -3.52 -3.12
N GLU A 53 -0.03 -3.19 -3.19
CA GLU A 53 0.95 -3.82 -4.09
C GLU A 53 1.76 -4.88 -3.33
N ASP A 54 1.90 -6.04 -3.96
CA ASP A 54 2.65 -7.21 -3.51
C ASP A 54 2.35 -7.74 -2.10
N PRO A 55 1.07 -7.88 -1.68
CA PRO A 55 0.80 -8.48 -0.38
C PRO A 55 1.04 -9.99 -0.42
N LYS A 56 1.50 -10.58 0.70
CA LYS A 56 1.74 -12.03 0.78
C LYS A 56 0.43 -12.83 0.78
N GLU A 57 -0.63 -12.23 1.30
CA GLU A 57 -1.98 -12.78 1.38
C GLU A 57 -3.01 -11.76 0.86
N PRO A 58 -4.19 -12.18 0.37
CA PRO A 58 -5.25 -11.25 -0.02
C PRO A 58 -5.61 -10.30 1.14
N PRO A 59 -5.53 -8.97 0.94
CA PRO A 59 -5.78 -8.01 2.00
C PRO A 59 -7.27 -7.93 2.37
N GLN A 60 -7.56 -7.75 3.66
CA GLN A 60 -8.93 -7.54 4.14
C GLN A 60 -9.20 -6.04 4.30
N PHE A 61 -9.99 -5.46 3.40
CA PHE A 61 -10.32 -4.04 3.45
C PHE A 61 -11.47 -3.75 4.42
N ARG A 62 -11.34 -2.66 5.17
CA ARG A 62 -12.40 -2.02 5.95
C ARG A 62 -12.58 -0.59 5.45
N LEU A 63 -13.70 -0.37 4.77
CA LEU A 63 -14.06 0.93 4.25
C LEU A 63 -14.42 1.89 5.40
N PRO A 64 -14.06 3.18 5.26
CA PRO A 64 -14.49 4.21 6.19
C PRO A 64 -15.96 4.59 5.94
N SER A 65 -16.52 5.41 6.82
CA SER A 65 -17.79 6.08 6.54
C SER A 65 -17.59 7.21 5.54
N PHE A 66 -18.46 7.31 4.53
CA PHE A 66 -18.42 8.34 3.50
C PHE A 66 -19.54 9.39 3.70
N SER A 67 -19.62 10.03 4.87
CA SER A 67 -20.76 10.89 5.25
C SER A 67 -21.07 12.05 4.28
N SER A 68 -20.06 12.51 3.52
CA SER A 68 -20.20 13.62 2.57
C SER A 68 -20.49 13.17 1.14
N PHE A 69 -20.59 11.86 0.89
CA PHE A 69 -20.72 11.27 -0.44
C PHE A 69 -21.86 10.25 -0.48
N THR A 70 -22.45 10.08 -1.65
CA THR A 70 -23.31 8.93 -1.93
C THR A 70 -22.44 7.79 -2.43
N VAL A 71 -22.53 6.62 -1.79
CA VAL A 71 -21.87 5.39 -2.26
C VAL A 71 -22.82 4.69 -3.21
N HIS A 72 -22.39 4.50 -4.46
CA HIS A 72 -23.16 3.79 -5.49
C HIS A 72 -22.79 2.32 -5.56
N ASP A 73 -21.49 2.01 -5.43
CA ASP A 73 -20.98 0.65 -5.53
C ASP A 73 -19.65 0.50 -4.79
N SER A 74 -19.30 -0.74 -4.43
CA SER A 74 -17.98 -1.09 -3.95
C SER A 74 -17.61 -2.53 -4.31
N PHE A 75 -16.44 -2.72 -4.89
CA PHE A 75 -15.99 -4.05 -5.33
C PHE A 75 -14.48 -4.19 -5.22
N ASP A 76 -14.03 -5.45 -5.21
CA ASP A 76 -12.63 -5.80 -5.10
C ASP A 76 -12.09 -6.11 -6.51
N SER A 77 -10.87 -5.70 -6.79
CA SER A 77 -10.17 -6.01 -8.03
C SER A 77 -8.80 -6.60 -7.72
N LYS A 78 -8.42 -7.62 -8.48
CA LYS A 78 -7.11 -8.26 -8.40
C LYS A 78 -6.50 -8.25 -9.79
N SER A 79 -5.27 -7.77 -9.89
CA SER A 79 -4.51 -7.77 -11.13
C SER A 79 -3.06 -8.19 -10.89
N THR A 80 -2.38 -8.56 -11.96
CA THR A 80 -0.94 -8.83 -11.95
C THR A 80 -0.31 -7.90 -12.97
N VAL A 81 0.64 -7.08 -12.52
CA VAL A 81 1.31 -6.07 -13.34
C VAL A 81 2.77 -6.49 -13.51
N ILE A 82 3.33 -6.28 -14.70
CA ILE A 82 4.76 -6.53 -14.94
C ILE A 82 5.53 -5.31 -14.44
N GLN A 83 6.37 -5.49 -13.43
CA GLN A 83 7.25 -4.44 -12.92
C GLN A 83 8.63 -4.58 -13.58
N SER A 84 9.04 -3.56 -14.35
CA SER A 84 10.30 -3.56 -15.10
C SER A 84 11.50 -3.90 -14.19
N GLY A 85 12.13 -5.05 -14.45
CA GLY A 85 13.33 -5.51 -13.76
C GLY A 85 13.10 -6.29 -12.46
N THR A 86 11.87 -6.40 -11.96
CA THR A 86 11.57 -7.05 -10.66
C THR A 86 10.60 -8.24 -10.77
N GLY A 87 9.91 -8.39 -11.91
CA GLY A 87 9.05 -9.54 -12.19
C GLY A 87 7.56 -9.21 -12.18
N LEU A 88 6.73 -10.19 -11.80
CA LEU A 88 5.28 -10.04 -11.69
C LEU A 88 4.92 -9.48 -10.31
N LEU A 89 4.17 -8.38 -10.30
CA LEU A 89 3.65 -7.71 -9.11
C LEU A 89 2.17 -8.01 -8.95
N GLN A 90 1.76 -8.59 -7.82
CA GLN A 90 0.33 -8.74 -7.52
C GLN A 90 -0.23 -7.42 -6.99
N VAL A 91 -1.37 -6.99 -7.51
CA VAL A 91 -2.03 -5.76 -7.08
C VAL A 91 -3.46 -6.09 -6.67
N TYR A 92 -3.85 -5.66 -5.48
CA TYR A 92 -5.20 -5.78 -4.94
C TYR A 92 -5.77 -4.39 -4.70
N SER A 93 -6.99 -4.16 -5.16
CA SER A 93 -7.64 -2.85 -5.04
C SER A 93 -9.05 -3.00 -4.50
N LYS A 94 -9.41 -2.19 -3.50
CA LYS A 94 -10.81 -1.93 -3.16
C LYS A 94 -11.27 -0.67 -3.88
N ILE A 95 -12.22 -0.83 -4.79
CA ILE A 95 -12.77 0.26 -5.58
C ILE A 95 -14.11 0.67 -4.99
N VAL A 96 -14.32 1.97 -4.81
CA VAL A 96 -15.57 2.55 -4.33
C VAL A 96 -16.03 3.61 -5.33
N VAL A 97 -17.28 3.51 -5.77
CA VAL A 97 -17.91 4.47 -6.67
C VAL A 97 -18.70 5.47 -5.84
N LEU A 98 -18.30 6.73 -5.90
CA LEU A 98 -18.85 7.82 -5.08
C LEU A 98 -19.45 8.90 -5.97
N SER A 99 -20.43 9.63 -5.46
CA SER A 99 -20.83 10.93 -6.02
C SER A 99 -21.10 11.96 -4.93
N VAL A 100 -21.11 13.23 -5.33
CA VAL A 100 -21.50 14.34 -4.46
C VAL A 100 -22.15 15.44 -5.30
N ASN A 101 -23.27 15.98 -4.82
CA ASN A 101 -24.13 16.87 -5.61
C ASN A 101 -23.81 18.36 -5.40
N LYS A 102 -22.88 18.68 -4.50
CA LYS A 102 -22.52 20.07 -4.18
C LYS A 102 -21.05 20.31 -4.54
N PRO A 103 -20.73 21.40 -5.26
CA PRO A 103 -19.35 21.79 -5.50
C PRO A 103 -18.70 22.23 -4.20
N GLY A 104 -17.38 22.03 -4.09
CA GLY A 104 -16.64 22.35 -2.87
C GLY A 104 -15.39 21.51 -2.67
N ARG A 105 -14.72 21.72 -1.53
CA ARG A 105 -13.57 20.91 -1.11
C ARG A 105 -14.04 19.81 -0.18
N TYR A 106 -13.65 18.58 -0.50
CA TYR A 106 -14.03 17.41 0.28
C TYR A 106 -12.78 16.62 0.67
N THR A 107 -12.90 15.86 1.75
CA THR A 107 -11.90 14.91 2.18
C THR A 107 -12.45 13.51 2.00
N ILE A 108 -11.75 12.71 1.20
CA ILE A 108 -12.00 11.29 1.06
C ILE A 108 -11.24 10.61 2.21
N PRO A 109 -11.95 9.96 3.15
CA PRO A 109 -11.31 9.29 4.27
C PRO A 109 -10.47 8.10 3.80
N GLY A 110 -9.38 7.85 4.52
CA GLY A 110 -8.57 6.66 4.29
C GLY A 110 -9.24 5.39 4.81
N ALA A 111 -9.18 4.31 4.04
CA ALA A 111 -9.59 2.98 4.49
C ALA A 111 -8.57 2.35 5.44
N LYS A 112 -8.94 1.21 6.01
CA LYS A 112 -8.01 0.29 6.67
C LYS A 112 -7.88 -0.98 5.86
N ALA A 113 -6.71 -1.62 5.89
CA ALA A 113 -6.56 -2.97 5.37
C ALA A 113 -5.73 -3.81 6.34
N PHE A 114 -6.08 -5.09 6.46
CA PHE A 114 -5.22 -6.08 7.11
C PHE A 114 -4.27 -6.64 6.05
N ILE A 115 -2.98 -6.33 6.18
CA ILE A 115 -1.91 -6.66 5.23
C ILE A 115 -0.79 -7.32 6.03
N ASP A 116 -0.37 -8.52 5.61
CA ASP A 116 0.74 -9.27 6.20
C ASP A 116 0.69 -9.36 7.74
N GLY A 117 -0.50 -9.64 8.27
CA GLY A 117 -0.72 -9.80 9.71
C GLY A 117 -0.89 -8.50 10.51
N LYS A 118 -0.96 -7.33 9.85
CA LYS A 118 -1.08 -6.02 10.52
C LYS A 118 -2.17 -5.15 9.90
N TRP A 119 -2.89 -4.42 10.75
CA TRP A 119 -3.79 -3.36 10.29
C TRP A 119 -2.98 -2.15 9.85
N GLN A 120 -3.13 -1.76 8.59
CA GLN A 120 -2.58 -0.55 7.98
C GLN A 120 -3.71 0.45 7.69
N GLN A 121 -3.42 1.73 7.87
CA GLN A 121 -4.34 2.83 7.61
C GLN A 121 -3.88 3.59 6.37
N PHE A 122 -4.78 3.76 5.40
CA PHE A 122 -4.55 4.59 4.23
C PHE A 122 -4.66 6.08 4.61
N SER A 123 -3.90 6.92 3.93
CA SER A 123 -4.02 8.38 4.06
C SER A 123 -5.35 8.87 3.48
N SER A 124 -5.87 9.95 4.04
CA SER A 124 -7.00 10.68 3.46
C SER A 124 -6.54 11.58 2.32
N THR A 125 -7.37 11.76 1.30
CA THR A 125 -7.07 12.62 0.14
C THR A 125 -8.08 13.75 0.03
N LYS A 126 -7.60 14.97 -0.23
CA LYS A 126 -8.48 16.13 -0.50
C LYS A 126 -8.81 16.19 -1.99
N VAL A 127 -10.08 16.45 -2.31
CA VAL A 127 -10.55 16.59 -3.69
C VAL A 127 -11.35 17.88 -3.84
N GLN A 128 -11.27 18.45 -5.04
CA GLN A 128 -12.07 19.60 -5.44
C GLN A 128 -13.19 19.12 -6.36
N ILE A 129 -14.42 19.43 -5.96
CA ILE A 129 -15.61 19.23 -6.77
C ILE A 129 -15.97 20.57 -7.41
N VAL A 130 -16.12 20.60 -8.73
CA VAL A 130 -16.54 21.77 -9.51
C VAL A 130 -17.99 21.65 -9.94
N LYS A 131 -18.65 22.77 -10.20
CA LYS A 131 -20.06 22.78 -10.63
C LYS A 131 -20.22 22.18 -12.03
N ASP A 132 -19.39 22.65 -12.95
CA ASP A 132 -19.35 22.24 -14.36
C ASP A 132 -17.88 22.14 -14.80
N TRP A 133 -17.56 21.22 -15.71
CA TRP A 133 -16.25 21.17 -16.36
C TRP A 133 -16.18 22.28 -17.41
N LEU A 134 -15.53 23.38 -17.03
CA LEU A 134 -15.16 24.45 -17.97
C LEU A 134 -13.69 24.22 -18.34
N PRO A 135 -13.38 23.83 -19.59
CA PRO A 135 -11.99 23.87 -20.05
C PRO A 135 -11.53 25.34 -20.01
N ALA A 136 -10.33 25.56 -19.45
CA ALA A 136 -9.65 26.85 -19.48
C ALA A 136 -9.29 27.26 -20.91
#